data_AF-A0A6C0BPD1-F1
#
_entry.id   AF-A0A6C0BPD1-F1
#
_cell.length_a   1.000
_cell.length_b   1.000
_cell.length_c   1.000
_cell.angle_alpha   90.00
_cell.angle_beta   90.00
_cell.angle_gamma   90.00
#
_symmetry.space_group_name_H-M   'P 1'
#
loop_
_entity.id
_entity.type
_entity.pdbx_description
1 polymer ?
#
loop_
_entity_poly.entity_id
_entity_poly.type
_entity_poly.pdbx_seq_one_letter_code
_entity_poly.pdbx_strand_id
1 'polypeptide(L)'
;MGLLLFDQYTYLHFASGIIAFFWGISLSNWMILHMLFELAENTKAGLYFINHFTFWPGGKPYKDSIMNIIGDNIGTLLGWLSARAVEKIANKYNLY
;
A
#
# COMPACT_ATOMS: atom_id res chain seq x y z
N MET A 1 14.83 5.99 0.37
CA MET A 1 13.50 5.35 0.19
C MET A 1 13.72 4.01 -0.46
N GLY A 2 13.00 2.97 -0.06
CA GLY A 2 12.89 1.80 -0.92
C GLY A 2 13.99 0.76 -0.81
N LEU A 3 14.75 0.70 0.29
CA LEU A 3 15.84 -0.31 0.42
C LEU A 3 15.52 -1.39 1.44
N LEU A 4 14.87 -1.03 2.54
CA LEU A 4 14.59 -1.91 3.66
C LEU A 4 13.27 -2.66 3.43
N LEU A 5 13.15 -3.82 4.08
CA LEU A 5 11.91 -4.59 4.09
C LEU A 5 10.76 -3.75 4.67
N PHE A 6 11.01 -3.00 5.74
CA PHE A 6 10.01 -2.10 6.31
C PHE A 6 10.61 -0.70 6.46
N ASP A 7 9.91 0.29 5.92
CA ASP A 7 10.20 1.70 6.12
C ASP A 7 8.90 2.52 6.25
N GLN A 8 9.01 3.85 6.24
CA GLN A 8 7.85 4.73 6.35
C GLN A 8 6.83 4.53 5.21
N TYR A 9 7.27 4.08 4.04
CA TYR A 9 6.39 3.85 2.88
C TYR A 9 5.67 2.52 3.02
N THR A 10 6.25 1.51 3.66
CA THR A 10 5.49 0.32 4.06
C THR A 10 4.29 0.68 4.95
N TYR A 11 4.45 1.66 5.85
CA TYR A 11 3.33 2.14 6.67
C TYR A 11 2.28 2.88 5.83
N LEU A 12 2.70 3.63 4.80
CA LEU A 12 1.78 4.21 3.82
C LEU A 12 1.02 3.14 3.06
N HIS A 13 1.69 2.07 2.60
CA HIS A 13 1.06 0.94 1.94
C HIS A 13 0.09 0.21 2.87
N PHE A 14 0.43 0.05 4.16
CA PHE A 14 -0.50 -0.43 5.17
C PHE A 14 -1.75 0.44 5.28
N ALA A 15 -1.61 1.77 5.34
CA ALA A 15 -2.75 2.69 5.34
C ALA A 15 -3.59 2.57 4.06
N SER A 16 -2.96 2.42 2.88
CA SER A 16 -3.67 2.22 1.62
C SER A 16 -4.51 0.94 1.61
N GLY A 17 -4.02 -0.14 2.21
CA GLY A 17 -4.77 -1.40 2.37
C GLY A 17 -6.00 -1.25 3.26
N ILE A 18 -5.89 -0.47 4.34
CA ILE A 18 -7.05 -0.11 5.18
C ILE A 18 -8.10 0.64 4.37
N ILE A 19 -7.68 1.66 3.61
CA ILE A 19 -8.59 2.48 2.80
C ILE A 19 -9.28 1.59 1.74
N ALA A 20 -8.53 0.74 1.06
CA ALA A 20 -9.06 -0.15 0.03
C ALA A 20 -10.17 -1.08 0.57
N PHE A 21 -9.99 -1.61 1.79
CA PHE A 21 -11.02 -2.38 2.47
C PHE A 21 -12.31 -1.58 2.67
N PHE A 22 -12.22 -0.38 3.25
CA PHE A 22 -13.40 0.46 3.52
C PHE A 22 -14.03 1.06 2.25
N TRP A 23 -13.29 1.12 1.15
CA TRP A 23 -13.82 1.44 -0.18
C TRP A 23 -14.48 0.24 -0.87
N GLY A 24 -14.57 -0.91 -0.20
CA GLY A 24 -15.24 -2.10 -0.72
C GLY A 24 -14.45 -2.86 -1.78
N ILE A 25 -13.15 -2.59 -1.92
CA ILE A 25 -12.29 -3.32 -2.86
C ILE A 25 -11.95 -4.67 -2.25
N SER A 26 -12.24 -5.75 -2.98
CA SER A 26 -11.90 -7.10 -2.55
C SER A 26 -10.38 -7.27 -2.42
N LEU A 27 -9.93 -8.10 -1.48
CA LEU A 27 -8.51 -8.34 -1.25
C LEU A 27 -7.77 -8.75 -2.52
N SER A 28 -8.34 -9.65 -3.32
CA SER A 28 -7.71 -10.11 -4.57
C SER A 28 -7.54 -8.97 -5.57
N ASN A 29 -8.58 -8.16 -5.78
CA ASN A 29 -8.51 -7.03 -6.71
C ASN A 29 -7.53 -5.97 -6.20
N TRP A 30 -7.51 -5.71 -4.90
CA TRP A 30 -6.58 -4.77 -4.30
C TRP A 30 -5.12 -5.22 -4.46
N MET A 31 -4.81 -6.49 -4.18
CA MET A 31 -3.45 -7.00 -4.34
C MET A 31 -2.98 -6.94 -5.81
N ILE A 32 -3.86 -7.22 -6.77
CA ILE A 32 -3.54 -7.08 -8.21
C ILE A 32 -3.25 -5.62 -8.55
N LEU A 33 -4.12 -4.70 -8.13
CA LEU A 33 -3.94 -3.27 -8.38
C LEU A 33 -2.67 -2.72 -7.73
N HIS A 34 -2.38 -3.13 -6.49
CA HIS A 34 -1.19 -2.73 -5.77
C HIS A 34 0.09 -3.24 -6.44
N MET A 35 0.13 -4.50 -6.88
CA MET A 35 1.25 -5.03 -7.65
C MET A 35 1.46 -4.28 -8.98
N LEU A 36 0.37 -3.93 -9.68
CA LEU A 36 0.46 -3.11 -10.90
C LEU A 36 0.99 -1.70 -10.61
N PHE A 37 0.58 -1.10 -9.49
CA PHE A 37 1.10 0.18 -9.01
C PHE A 37 2.60 0.10 -8.74
N GLU A 38 3.06 -0.89 -7.97
CA GLU A 38 4.48 -1.11 -7.66
C GLU A 38 5.35 -1.24 -8.91
N LEU A 39 4.86 -2.00 -9.90
CA LEU A 39 5.51 -2.16 -11.19
C LEU A 39 5.58 -0.84 -11.97
N ALA A 40 4.48 -0.09 -11.99
CA ALA A 40 4.38 1.18 -12.71
C ALA A 40 5.27 2.26 -12.07
N GLU A 41 5.21 2.42 -10.75
CA GLU A 41 6.02 3.35 -9.96
C GLU A 41 7.52 3.13 -10.21
N ASN A 42 7.96 1.87 -10.24
CA ASN A 42 9.36 1.52 -10.42
C ASN A 42 9.83 1.56 -11.90
N THR A 43 9.05 2.18 -12.81
CA THR A 43 9.52 2.56 -14.16
C THR A 43 10.14 3.96 -14.16
N LYS A 44 10.89 4.32 -15.23
CA LYS A 44 11.41 5.70 -15.37
C LYS A 44 10.29 6.74 -15.42
N ALA A 45 9.19 6.42 -16.10
CA ALA A 45 8.02 7.29 -16.20
C ALA A 45 7.28 7.39 -14.86
N GLY A 46 7.11 6.27 -14.13
CA GLY A 46 6.50 6.24 -12.81
C GLY A 46 7.27 7.05 -11.78
N LEU A 47 8.60 6.89 -11.73
CA LEU A 47 9.47 7.70 -10.88
C LEU A 47 9.33 9.19 -11.18
N TYR A 48 9.31 9.57 -12.45
CA TYR A 48 9.08 10.96 -12.85
C TYR A 48 7.70 11.45 -12.39
N PHE A 49 6.65 10.67 -12.65
CA PHE A 49 5.28 11.01 -12.27
C PHE A 49 5.12 11.20 -10.76
N ILE A 50 5.56 10.24 -9.95
CA ILE A 50 5.43 10.29 -8.48
C ILE A 50 6.23 11.45 -7.89
N ASN A 51 7.40 11.77 -8.45
CA ASN A 51 8.17 12.93 -7.99
C ASN A 51 7.50 14.28 -8.27
N HIS A 52 6.51 14.34 -9.17
CA HIS A 52 5.76 15.56 -9.50
C HIS A 52 4.30 15.50 -9.02
N PHE A 53 3.87 14.39 -8.42
CA PHE A 53 2.50 14.19 -7.98
C PHE A 53 2.37 14.58 -6.50
N THR A 54 1.66 15.68 -6.23
CA THR A 54 1.62 16.31 -4.88
C THR A 54 0.80 15.56 -3.84
N PHE A 55 -0.06 14.62 -4.26
CA PHE A 55 -0.92 13.85 -3.34
C PHE A 55 -0.27 12.54 -2.88
N TRP A 56 0.89 12.18 -3.43
CA TRP A 56 1.70 11.05 -2.97
C TRP A 56 3.04 11.57 -2.48
N PRO A 57 3.61 11.00 -1.40
CA PRO A 57 4.94 11.38 -0.98
C PRO A 57 5.96 10.95 -2.04
N GLY A 58 6.35 11.90 -2.89
CA GLY A 58 7.43 11.74 -3.87
C GLY A 58 8.82 11.83 -3.23
N GLY A 59 9.80 12.30 -3.99
CA GLY A 59 11.19 12.40 -3.53
C GLY A 59 11.96 11.09 -3.65
N LYS A 60 11.66 10.32 -4.70
CA LYS A 60 12.22 9.01 -5.01
C LYS A 60 13.36 9.14 -6.04
N PRO A 61 14.64 9.16 -5.61
CA PRO A 61 15.79 9.33 -6.50
C PRO A 61 16.13 8.07 -7.32
N TYR A 62 15.68 6.89 -6.88
CA TYR A 62 15.94 5.60 -7.51
C TYR A 62 14.77 4.62 -7.25
N LYS A 63 14.72 3.53 -8.02
CA LYS A 63 13.69 2.47 -7.87
C LYS A 63 13.84 1.72 -6.55
N ASP A 64 12.75 1.24 -5.99
CA ASP A 64 12.80 0.38 -4.83
C ASP A 64 13.57 -0.90 -5.10
N SER A 65 14.20 -1.41 -4.05
CA SER A 65 14.74 -2.74 -4.00
C SER A 65 13.61 -3.75 -4.01
N ILE A 66 13.89 -4.95 -4.51
CA ILE A 66 12.94 -6.07 -4.46
C ILE A 66 12.49 -6.35 -3.02
N MET A 67 13.38 -6.14 -2.05
CA MET A 67 13.07 -6.32 -0.63
C MET A 67 11.99 -5.34 -0.16
N ASN A 68 12.07 -4.08 -0.58
CA ASN A 68 11.08 -3.09 -0.21
C ASN A 68 9.73 -3.32 -0.92
N ILE A 69 9.74 -3.68 -2.21
CA ILE A 69 8.51 -4.07 -2.93
C ILE A 69 7.79 -5.22 -2.22
N ILE A 70 8.54 -6.23 -1.74
CA ILE A 70 7.96 -7.32 -0.93
C ILE A 70 7.36 -6.76 0.36
N GLY A 71 8.11 -5.90 1.04
CA GLY A 71 7.69 -5.18 2.24
C GLY A 71 6.37 -4.45 2.08
N ASP A 72 6.25 -3.67 1.02
CA ASP A 72 5.10 -2.83 0.72
C ASP A 72 3.86 -3.67 0.38
N ASN A 73 4.04 -4.78 -0.35
CA ASN A 73 2.99 -5.76 -0.55
C ASN A 73 2.56 -6.47 0.75
N ILE A 74 3.49 -6.74 1.68
CA ILE A 74 3.15 -7.24 3.02
C ILE A 74 2.37 -6.16 3.80
N GLY A 75 2.86 -4.92 3.78
CA GLY A 75 2.25 -3.78 4.46
C GLY A 75 0.79 -3.60 4.05
N THR A 76 0.53 -3.51 2.74
CA THR A 76 -0.84 -3.33 2.22
C THR A 76 -1.76 -4.52 2.52
N LEU A 77 -1.25 -5.76 2.44
CA LEU A 77 -2.00 -6.96 2.79
C LEU A 77 -2.41 -6.93 4.26
N LEU A 78 -1.46 -6.63 5.16
CA LEU A 78 -1.73 -6.53 6.59
C LEU A 78 -2.70 -5.38 6.89
N GLY A 79 -2.61 -4.26 6.17
CA GLY A 79 -3.55 -3.15 6.26
C GLY A 79 -4.98 -3.60 5.98
N TRP A 80 -5.21 -4.24 4.84
CA TRP A 80 -6.53 -4.74 4.45
C TRP A 80 -7.07 -5.77 5.45
N LEU A 81 -6.24 -6.73 5.88
CA LEU A 81 -6.63 -7.75 6.86
C LEU A 81 -6.95 -7.16 8.23
N SER A 82 -6.19 -6.15 8.65
CA SER A 82 -6.42 -5.45 9.92
C SER A 82 -7.77 -4.74 9.92
N ALA A 83 -8.11 -4.02 8.83
CA ALA A 83 -9.38 -3.33 8.68
C ALA A 83 -10.56 -4.32 8.73
N ARG A 84 -10.44 -5.45 8.02
CA ARG A 84 -11.44 -6.53 8.09
C ARG A 84 -11.60 -7.11 9.49
N ALA A 85 -10.51 -7.29 10.24
CA ALA A 85 -10.57 -7.80 11.60
C ALA A 85 -11.29 -6.81 12.54
N VAL A 86 -10.99 -5.52 12.42
CA VAL A 86 -11.66 -4.45 13.18
C VAL A 86 -13.15 -4.40 12.85
N GLU A 87 -13.54 -4.46 11.58
CA GLU A 87 -14.96 -4.48 11.18
C GLU A 87 -15.70 -5.68 11.81
N LYS A 88 -15.11 -6.89 11.76
CA LYS A 88 -15.71 -8.07 12.39
C LYS A 88 -15.90 -7.90 13.90
N ILE A 89 -14.94 -7.28 14.58
CA ILE A 89 -15.04 -6.98 16.01
C ILE A 89 -16.16 -5.95 16.24
N ALA A 90 -16.20 -4.87 15.47
CA ALA A 90 -17.23 -3.85 15.56
C ALA A 90 -18.64 -4.43 15.39
N ASN A 91 -18.83 -5.30 14.38
CA ASN A 91 -20.10 -6.00 14.13
C ASN A 91 -20.48 -6.94 15.28
N LYS A 92 -19.50 -7.66 15.84
CA LYS A 92 -19.74 -8.61 16.95
C LYS A 92 -20.17 -7.89 18.24
N TYR A 93 -19.62 -6.71 18.50
CA TYR A 93 -19.85 -5.96 19.73
C TYR A 93 -20.78 -4.75 19.58
N ASN A 94 -21.39 -4.55 18.41
CA ASN A 94 -22.25 -3.41 18.08
C ASN A 94 -21.59 -2.06 18.41
N LEU A 95 -20.39 -1.82 17.86
CA LEU A 95 -19.62 -0.60 18.08
C LEU A 95 -19.95 0.53 17.07
N TYR A 96 -21.13 0.48 16.45
CA TYR A 96 -21.68 1.48 15.54
C TYR A 96 -23.21 1.57 15.69
#